data_AF-A0A1Y3B8H9-F1
#
_entry.id   AF-A0A1Y3B8H9-F1
#
_cell.length_a   1.000
_cell.length_b   1.000
_cell.length_c   1.000
_cell.angle_alpha   90.00
_cell.angle_beta   90.00
_cell.angle_gamma   90.00
#
_symmetry.space_group_name_H-M   'P 1'
#
loop_
_entity.id
_entity.type
_entity.pdbx_description
1 polymer ?
#
loop_
_entity_poly.entity_id
_entity_poly.type
_entity_poly.pdbx_seq_one_letter_code
_entity_poly.pdbx_strand_id
1 'polypeptide(L)'
;MNDLLLDEMILDRKFEQCSGGEQHRIIIAQELMSLKQPTFLFIDEPTTGLDSNSALLLMKCLWRLAHQNRMTIFVSIHTPNTAIMTLFDKIYILAKDGVCIYSDSPKFLNEKIESSTNSKLQPIERFIQIASNSMHHHMIRKWTKLTMEKENEQFIRIMKNNDNDDDDNRLKFQQKGIITRQKCFHFNDLCIQLQRISNIIFMIEWQNFLFIMLFYMIVFPFIGSFFDEKIVQSDTCIDIDDDDELNLIRNQTCTERLQNEIYTNEYTIYLWYCQCISGYSIMMLSTISISSMLPVFRNEHRNPLEFFLKSDWYHFAVLFISITMITFIQLGLLSWLTGMMIYFGVDHSYVDQHRLNWSRITHFISFIWLNNIYLQSFGHLWSIIFFNGRSELAIIVGMFFFQTTFLFSGFMINNPNRIFMMKIFSNLLPVKIISNGLMYSFYGLDRCHKSFVLEDFDVNIDHVYSDIYLLILHCLLARFFTYMIMLMKFSDFNSFHYWSKKFSPFNDIIQLDYTDQSKSMIIEMIKINRSNEKSLTNQNNDKIIIAWRSMHLFRTNSIYEI
;
A
#
# COMPACT_ATOMS: atom_id res chain seq x y z
N MET A 1 0.51 28.94 2.17
CA MET A 1 0.27 29.58 0.86
C MET A 1 1.32 30.63 0.56
N ASN A 2 1.31 31.77 1.26
CA ASN A 2 2.23 32.88 1.00
C ASN A 2 3.70 32.51 1.10
N ASP A 3 4.09 31.66 2.05
CA ASP A 3 5.47 31.16 2.24
C ASP A 3 5.95 30.21 1.14
N LEU A 4 5.02 29.64 0.39
CA LEU A 4 5.30 28.69 -0.70
C LEU A 4 5.14 29.30 -2.10
N LEU A 5 4.81 30.59 -2.20
CA LEU A 5 4.53 31.26 -3.49
C LEU A 5 3.45 30.50 -4.29
N LEU A 6 2.43 30.01 -3.60
CA LEU A 6 1.26 29.34 -4.17
C LEU A 6 0.09 30.32 -4.23
N ASP A 7 -0.66 30.27 -5.33
CA ASP A 7 -1.90 31.03 -5.53
C ASP A 7 -3.05 30.38 -4.74
N GLU A 8 -3.96 31.18 -4.20
CA GLU A 8 -5.12 30.68 -3.45
C GLU A 8 -6.08 29.86 -4.33
N MET A 9 -6.10 30.11 -5.64
CA MET A 9 -6.88 29.33 -6.60
C MET A 9 -6.52 27.84 -6.66
N ILE A 10 -5.40 27.43 -6.03
CA ILE A 10 -4.95 26.04 -5.99
C ILE A 10 -5.81 25.21 -5.02
N LEU A 11 -6.46 25.82 -4.02
CA LEU A 11 -7.29 25.09 -3.04
C LEU A 11 -8.47 24.35 -3.67
N ASP A 12 -9.00 24.88 -4.77
CA ASP A 12 -10.16 24.32 -5.48
C ASP A 12 -9.78 23.40 -6.65
N ARG A 13 -8.48 23.24 -6.94
CA ARG A 13 -7.99 22.41 -8.06
C ARG A 13 -7.55 21.04 -7.57
N LYS A 14 -7.83 20.01 -8.38
CA LYS A 14 -7.26 18.67 -8.14
C LYS A 14 -5.76 18.71 -8.37
N PHE A 15 -5.00 18.00 -7.54
CA PHE A 15 -3.53 17.93 -7.61
C PHE A 15 -3.02 17.56 -9.02
N GLU A 16 -3.70 16.63 -9.72
CA GLU A 16 -3.37 16.22 -11.09
C GLU A 16 -3.47 17.34 -12.14
N GLN A 17 -4.27 18.37 -11.85
CA GLN A 17 -4.48 19.53 -12.72
C GLN A 17 -3.49 20.68 -12.42
N CYS A 18 -2.73 20.59 -11.33
CA CYS A 18 -1.68 21.55 -11.00
C CYS A 18 -0.49 21.42 -11.95
N SER A 19 0.22 22.52 -12.21
CA SER A 19 1.49 22.48 -12.94
C SER A 19 2.54 21.69 -12.16
N GLY A 20 3.51 21.10 -12.84
CA GLY A 20 4.58 20.33 -12.18
C GLY A 20 5.31 21.13 -11.09
N GLY A 21 5.52 22.43 -11.32
CA GLY A 21 6.13 23.31 -10.32
C GLY A 21 5.25 23.54 -9.08
N GLU A 22 3.94 23.68 -9.27
CA GLU A 22 2.98 23.76 -8.16
C GLU A 22 2.91 22.46 -7.38
N GLN A 23 2.88 21.31 -8.07
CA GLN A 23 2.88 19.98 -7.46
C GLN A 23 4.08 19.79 -6.52
N HIS A 24 5.30 20.13 -6.97
CA HIS A 24 6.49 20.05 -6.13
C HIS A 24 6.41 20.94 -4.89
N ARG A 25 5.86 22.16 -5.02
CA ARG A 25 5.68 23.07 -3.88
C ARG A 25 4.61 22.59 -2.91
N ILE A 26 3.54 21.94 -3.40
CA ILE A 26 2.52 21.32 -2.56
C ILE A 26 3.11 20.15 -1.77
N ILE A 27 3.94 19.30 -2.40
CA ILE A 27 4.63 18.20 -1.71
C ILE A 27 5.56 18.73 -0.61
N ILE A 28 6.31 19.80 -0.88
CA ILE A 28 7.14 20.46 0.15
C ILE A 28 6.25 21.04 1.26
N ALA A 29 5.10 21.63 0.91
CA ALA A 29 4.14 22.13 1.88
C ALA A 29 3.66 21.03 2.83
N GLN A 30 3.35 19.85 2.28
CA GLN A 30 2.97 18.67 3.03
C GLN A 30 4.07 18.33 4.05
N GLU A 31 5.33 18.15 3.63
CA GLU A 31 6.44 17.85 4.55
C GLU A 31 6.65 18.92 5.63
N LEU A 32 6.43 20.21 5.32
CA LEU A 32 6.53 21.30 6.29
C LEU A 32 5.37 21.36 7.28
N MET A 33 4.20 20.85 6.90
CA MET A 33 2.99 20.75 7.73
C MET A 33 2.99 19.52 8.64
N SER A 34 4.07 18.73 8.65
CA SER A 34 4.30 17.68 9.64
C SER A 34 4.22 18.24 11.08
N LEU A 35 4.00 17.35 12.06
CA LEU A 35 3.69 17.67 13.46
C LEU A 35 4.62 18.69 14.12
N LYS A 36 5.85 18.78 13.63
CA LYS A 36 6.78 19.86 13.92
C LYS A 36 7.42 20.33 12.63
N GLN A 37 7.61 21.63 12.56
CA GLN A 37 8.46 22.21 11.54
C GLN A 37 9.87 21.60 11.62
N PRO A 38 10.37 20.99 10.53
CA PRO A 38 11.67 20.33 10.54
C PRO A 38 12.79 21.36 10.68
N THR A 39 13.83 21.03 11.43
CA THR A 39 15.06 21.85 11.49
C THR A 39 15.97 21.60 10.29
N PHE A 40 15.90 20.39 9.72
CA PHE A 40 16.64 19.95 8.55
C PHE A 40 15.67 19.41 7.50
N LEU A 41 15.78 19.89 6.26
CA LEU A 41 14.99 19.43 5.14
C LEU A 41 15.93 18.90 4.05
N PHE A 42 15.77 17.63 3.68
CA PHE A 42 16.51 17.01 2.58
C PHE A 42 15.59 16.90 1.38
N ILE A 43 16.02 17.43 0.25
CA ILE A 43 15.24 17.43 -0.98
C ILE A 43 16.11 16.87 -2.09
N ASP A 44 15.67 15.74 -2.63
CA ASP A 44 16.38 15.11 -3.73
C ASP A 44 15.86 15.63 -5.07
N GLU A 45 16.77 16.16 -5.89
CA GLU A 45 16.56 16.54 -7.28
C GLU A 45 15.30 17.38 -7.58
N PRO A 46 14.99 18.44 -6.80
CA PRO A 46 13.70 19.14 -6.92
C PRO A 46 13.49 19.89 -8.24
N THR A 47 14.56 20.15 -9.00
CA THR A 47 14.48 20.84 -10.29
C THR A 47 14.25 19.91 -11.47
N THR A 48 14.20 18.59 -11.25
CA THR A 48 14.04 17.62 -12.33
C THR A 48 12.63 17.64 -12.90
N GLY A 49 12.51 17.57 -14.23
CA GLY A 49 11.23 17.62 -14.91
C GLY A 49 10.53 18.99 -14.92
N LEU A 50 11.16 20.04 -14.37
CA LEU A 50 10.65 21.42 -14.39
C LEU A 50 11.26 22.25 -15.52
N ASP A 51 10.49 23.21 -16.03
CA ASP A 51 11.02 24.27 -16.89
C ASP A 51 11.87 25.26 -16.07
N SER A 52 12.76 25.99 -16.74
CA SER A 52 13.73 26.88 -16.10
C SER A 52 13.08 27.92 -15.18
N ASN A 53 11.88 28.42 -15.51
CA ASN A 53 11.20 29.43 -14.69
C ASN A 53 10.59 28.80 -13.44
N SER A 54 9.89 27.66 -13.57
CA SER A 54 9.34 26.94 -12.41
C SER A 54 10.44 26.45 -11.46
N ALA A 55 11.55 25.94 -12.00
CA ALA A 55 12.72 25.53 -11.21
C ALA A 55 13.29 26.71 -10.40
N LEU A 56 13.44 27.89 -11.02
CA LEU A 56 13.91 29.09 -10.32
C LEU A 56 12.94 29.52 -9.21
N LEU A 57 11.63 29.47 -9.47
CA LEU A 57 10.60 29.85 -8.50
C LEU A 57 10.56 28.88 -7.31
N LEU A 58 10.71 27.58 -7.56
CA LEU A 58 10.86 26.56 -6.53
C LEU A 58 12.10 26.80 -5.67
N MET A 59 13.25 27.08 -6.29
CA MET A 59 14.49 27.34 -5.54
C MET A 59 14.42 28.64 -4.73
N LYS A 60 13.77 29.69 -5.24
CA LYS A 60 13.49 30.92 -4.46
C LYS A 60 12.59 30.65 -3.25
N CYS A 61 11.60 29.77 -3.42
CA CYS A 61 10.75 29.33 -2.33
C CYS A 61 11.56 28.64 -1.23
N LEU A 62 12.41 27.68 -1.59
CA LEU A 62 13.31 26.99 -0.66
C LEU A 62 14.28 27.94 0.04
N TRP A 63 14.89 28.85 -0.71
CA TRP A 63 15.78 29.87 -0.15
C TRP A 63 15.07 30.72 0.91
N ARG A 64 13.84 31.15 0.62
CA ARG A 64 13.04 31.92 1.57
C ARG A 64 12.70 31.10 2.82
N LEU A 65 12.32 29.83 2.65
CA LEU A 65 12.04 28.93 3.77
C LEU A 65 13.27 28.74 4.68
N ALA A 66 14.46 28.59 4.10
CA ALA A 66 15.69 28.43 4.87
C ALA A 66 15.98 29.66 5.76
N HIS A 67 15.87 30.86 5.19
CA HIS A 67 16.23 32.10 5.88
C HIS A 67 15.16 32.64 6.82
N GLN A 68 13.88 32.60 6.43
CA GLN A 68 12.79 33.09 7.28
C GLN A 68 12.56 32.18 8.48
N ASN A 69 12.68 30.87 8.27
CA ASN A 69 12.27 29.90 9.27
C ASN A 69 13.45 29.27 10.03
N ARG A 70 14.69 29.77 9.80
CA ARG A 70 15.94 29.23 10.38
C ARG A 70 16.08 27.72 10.20
N MET A 71 15.75 27.25 8.99
CA MET A 71 15.78 25.84 8.62
C MET A 71 17.00 25.58 7.74
N THR A 72 17.68 24.45 7.96
CA THR A 72 18.78 24.03 7.09
C THR A 72 18.22 23.14 5.99
N ILE A 73 18.43 23.52 4.73
CA ILE A 73 17.93 22.77 3.58
C ILE A 73 19.11 22.19 2.80
N PHE A 74 19.10 20.88 2.59
CA PHE A 74 20.03 20.18 1.72
C PHE A 74 19.32 19.82 0.43
N VAL A 75 19.92 20.18 -0.70
CA VAL A 75 19.35 19.91 -2.02
C VAL A 75 20.40 19.26 -2.91
N SER A 76 20.03 18.16 -3.60
CA SER A 76 20.82 17.60 -4.69
C SER A 76 20.32 18.17 -6.03
N ILE A 77 21.23 18.62 -6.90
CA ILE A 77 20.87 19.17 -8.21
C ILE A 77 21.87 18.69 -9.26
N HIS A 78 21.35 18.16 -10.36
CA HIS A 78 22.18 17.70 -11.48
C HIS A 78 22.88 18.84 -12.25
N THR A 79 22.13 19.88 -12.65
CA THR A 79 22.67 20.98 -13.47
C THR A 79 21.96 22.30 -13.12
N PRO A 80 22.48 23.09 -12.16
CA PRO A 80 21.89 24.37 -11.79
C PRO A 80 22.22 25.48 -12.82
N ASN A 81 21.24 26.34 -13.11
CA ASN A 81 21.46 27.55 -13.90
C ASN A 81 22.14 28.65 -13.04
N THR A 82 22.75 29.65 -13.67
CA THR A 82 23.40 30.79 -12.99
C THR A 82 22.48 31.50 -12.00
N ALA A 83 21.21 31.71 -12.36
CA ALA A 83 20.23 32.34 -11.47
C ALA A 83 19.89 31.50 -10.23
N ILE A 84 20.00 30.17 -10.33
CA ILE A 84 19.82 29.26 -9.19
C ILE A 84 21.10 29.22 -8.36
N MET A 85 22.26 29.26 -9.01
CA MET A 85 23.58 29.28 -8.38
C MET A 85 23.72 30.41 -7.35
N THR A 86 23.18 31.59 -7.65
CA THR A 86 23.26 32.75 -6.75
C THR A 86 22.39 32.61 -5.49
N LEU A 87 21.51 31.61 -5.44
CA LEU A 87 20.63 31.36 -4.28
C LEU A 87 21.28 30.43 -3.24
N PHE A 88 22.40 29.76 -3.55
CA PHE A 88 23.05 28.88 -2.57
C PHE A 88 23.99 29.62 -1.64
N ASP A 89 23.89 29.32 -0.35
CA ASP A 89 24.86 29.80 0.65
C ASP A 89 26.19 29.04 0.54
N LYS A 90 26.11 27.71 0.39
CA LYS A 90 27.24 26.78 0.27
C LYS A 90 26.96 25.73 -0.79
N ILE A 91 28.00 25.34 -1.53
CA ILE A 91 27.94 24.29 -2.56
C ILE A 91 28.91 23.18 -2.17
N TYR A 92 28.44 21.95 -2.34
CA TYR A 92 29.23 20.75 -2.14
C TYR A 92 29.24 19.94 -3.45
N ILE A 93 30.39 19.84 -4.10
CA ILE A 93 30.54 19.14 -5.39
C ILE A 93 31.27 17.83 -5.17
N LEU A 94 30.62 16.74 -5.58
CA LEU A 94 31.14 15.39 -5.51
C LEU A 94 31.52 14.89 -6.91
N ALA A 95 32.67 14.22 -7.00
CA ALA A 95 33.11 13.52 -8.20
C ALA A 95 32.57 12.08 -8.23
N LYS A 96 32.68 11.43 -9.41
CA LYS A 96 32.16 10.08 -9.69
C LYS A 96 32.50 9.00 -8.65
N ASP A 97 33.62 9.15 -7.95
CA ASP A 97 34.10 8.20 -6.93
C ASP A 97 33.66 8.55 -5.50
N GLY A 98 32.67 9.45 -5.34
CA GLY A 98 32.12 9.84 -4.03
C GLY A 98 33.01 10.82 -3.26
N VAL A 99 33.94 11.51 -3.93
CA VAL A 99 34.92 12.38 -3.28
C VAL A 99 34.64 13.85 -3.53
N CYS A 100 34.78 14.65 -2.48
CA CYS A 100 34.54 16.10 -2.52
C CYS A 100 35.66 16.83 -3.24
N ILE A 101 35.30 17.61 -4.26
CA ILE A 101 36.25 18.46 -5.00
C ILE A 101 36.11 19.94 -4.66
N TYR A 102 34.97 20.33 -4.05
CA TYR A 102 34.66 21.70 -3.69
C TYR A 102 33.58 21.75 -2.61
N SER A 103 33.81 22.58 -1.58
CA SER A 103 32.92 22.76 -0.43
C SER A 103 33.06 24.20 0.07
N ASP A 104 32.38 25.14 -0.57
CA ASP A 104 32.43 26.56 -0.18
C ASP A 104 31.27 27.36 -0.79
N SER A 105 31.21 28.66 -0.52
CA SER A 105 30.22 29.58 -1.11
C SER A 105 30.43 29.75 -2.62
N PRO A 106 29.37 29.80 -3.44
CA PRO A 106 29.46 29.99 -4.89
C PRO A 106 30.29 31.20 -5.33
N LYS A 107 30.41 32.22 -4.48
CA LYS A 107 31.18 33.43 -4.76
C LYS A 107 32.66 33.14 -5.04
N PHE A 108 33.23 32.16 -4.33
CA PHE A 108 34.64 31.76 -4.46
C PHE A 108 34.88 30.72 -5.57
N LEU A 109 33.85 30.36 -6.33
CA LEU A 109 33.96 29.35 -7.38
C LEU A 109 34.85 29.85 -8.53
N ASN A 110 34.73 31.13 -8.89
CA ASN A 110 35.49 31.74 -9.99
C ASN A 110 36.99 31.85 -9.66
N GLU A 111 37.33 32.23 -8.44
CA GLU A 111 38.72 32.35 -7.98
C GLU A 111 39.48 31.03 -8.09
N LYS A 112 38.80 29.90 -7.88
CA LYS A 112 39.41 28.57 -8.01
C LYS A 112 39.68 28.20 -9.48
N ILE A 113 38.87 28.71 -10.42
CA ILE A 113 38.98 28.42 -11.87
C ILE A 113 40.02 29.32 -12.54
N GLU A 114 40.16 30.58 -12.13
CA GLU A 114 41.07 31.56 -12.76
C GLU A 114 42.54 31.13 -12.75
N SER A 115 42.93 30.18 -11.90
CA SER A 115 44.25 29.51 -11.96
C SER A 115 44.43 28.56 -13.16
N SER A 116 43.39 28.35 -13.98
CA SER A 116 43.38 27.37 -15.08
C SER A 116 42.52 27.81 -16.28
N THR A 117 43.13 28.58 -17.19
CA THR A 117 42.79 28.77 -18.64
C THR A 117 41.40 29.28 -19.07
N ASN A 118 41.43 30.17 -20.08
CA ASN A 118 40.30 30.81 -20.77
C ASN A 118 39.38 29.81 -21.50
N SER A 119 38.20 29.54 -20.96
CA SER A 119 37.13 28.76 -21.62
C SER A 119 35.79 29.50 -21.54
N LYS A 120 34.97 29.43 -22.61
CA LYS A 120 33.65 30.09 -22.72
C LYS A 120 32.53 29.46 -21.86
N LEU A 121 32.77 28.29 -21.25
CA LEU A 121 31.78 27.56 -20.45
C LEU A 121 31.55 28.24 -19.10
N GLN A 122 30.34 28.08 -18.56
CA GLN A 122 30.05 28.61 -17.23
C GLN A 122 30.90 27.88 -16.17
N PRO A 123 31.31 28.58 -15.10
CA PRO A 123 32.11 28.02 -14.01
C PRO A 123 31.62 26.66 -13.48
N ILE A 124 30.32 26.55 -13.20
CA ILE A 124 29.73 25.34 -12.65
C ILE A 124 29.72 24.17 -13.64
N GLU A 125 29.42 24.43 -14.91
CA GLU A 125 29.41 23.40 -15.96
C GLU A 125 30.79 22.78 -16.11
N ARG A 126 31.84 23.59 -15.98
CA ARG A 126 33.23 23.12 -16.00
C ARG A 126 33.57 22.28 -14.76
N PHE A 127 33.13 22.69 -13.57
CA PHE A 127 33.30 21.87 -12.36
C PHE A 127 32.62 20.51 -12.50
N ILE A 128 31.39 20.49 -13.02
CA ILE A 128 30.62 19.27 -13.28
C ILE A 128 31.34 18.41 -14.34
N GLN A 129 31.81 19.00 -15.43
CA GLN A 129 32.57 18.29 -16.46
C GLN A 129 33.84 17.65 -15.89
N ILE A 130 34.57 18.35 -15.02
CA ILE A 130 35.78 17.80 -14.38
C ILE A 130 35.41 16.72 -13.35
N ALA A 131 34.34 16.92 -12.58
CA ALA A 131 33.82 15.94 -11.61
C ALA A 131 33.36 14.63 -12.28
N SER A 132 33.04 14.68 -13.57
CA SER A 132 32.63 13.51 -14.36
C SER A 132 33.77 12.56 -14.71
N ASN A 133 35.01 13.04 -14.68
CA ASN A 133 36.19 12.24 -14.95
C ASN A 133 36.52 11.33 -13.75
N SER A 134 37.24 10.22 -14.01
CA SER A 134 37.70 9.30 -12.95
C SER A 134 38.73 9.95 -12.02
N MET A 135 38.82 9.48 -10.76
CA MET A 135 39.80 9.89 -9.75
C MET A 135 41.25 10.04 -10.21
N HIS A 136 41.67 9.23 -11.19
CA HIS A 136 43.03 9.29 -11.74
C HIS A 136 43.36 10.59 -12.48
N HIS A 137 42.36 11.45 -12.71
CA HIS A 137 42.58 12.76 -13.29
C HIS A 137 43.30 13.67 -12.28
N HIS A 138 44.52 14.10 -12.61
CA HIS A 138 45.39 14.89 -11.73
C HIS A 138 44.69 16.11 -11.08
N MET A 139 43.78 16.79 -11.80
CA MET A 139 43.03 17.92 -11.23
C MET A 139 42.08 17.52 -10.10
N ILE A 140 41.43 16.35 -10.16
CA ILE A 140 40.52 15.87 -9.11
C ILE A 140 41.33 15.59 -7.84
N ARG A 141 42.46 14.88 -7.94
CA ARG A 141 43.34 14.60 -6.79
C ARG A 141 43.84 15.88 -6.15
N LYS A 142 44.28 16.86 -6.95
CA LYS A 142 44.74 18.17 -6.47
C LYS A 142 43.61 18.93 -5.74
N TRP A 143 42.43 19.02 -6.34
CA TRP A 143 41.31 19.75 -5.75
C TRP A 143 40.72 19.08 -4.53
N THR A 144 40.70 17.75 -4.50
CA THR A 144 40.31 16.96 -3.33
C THR A 144 41.22 17.29 -2.16
N LYS A 145 42.55 17.18 -2.34
CA LYS A 145 43.53 17.44 -1.30
C LYS A 145 43.40 18.86 -0.74
N LEU A 146 43.32 19.86 -1.63
CA LEU A 146 43.13 21.25 -1.25
C LEU A 146 41.81 21.51 -0.49
N THR A 147 40.72 20.83 -0.88
CA THR A 147 39.41 21.01 -0.23
C THR A 147 39.41 20.36 1.15
N MET A 148 39.98 19.16 1.26
CA MET A 148 40.15 18.45 2.52
C MET A 148 41.04 19.23 3.51
N GLU A 149 42.16 19.79 3.06
CA GLU A 149 43.03 20.63 3.89
C GLU A 149 42.26 21.85 4.43
N LYS A 150 41.50 22.54 3.57
CA LYS A 150 40.66 23.68 3.99
C LYS A 150 39.56 23.30 4.98
N GLU A 151 38.86 22.20 4.75
CA GLU A 151 37.81 21.72 5.67
C GLU A 151 38.39 21.33 7.03
N ASN A 152 39.54 20.65 7.05
CA ASN A 152 40.25 20.31 8.28
C ASN A 152 40.69 21.56 9.04
N GLU A 153 41.24 22.57 8.35
CA GLU A 153 41.59 23.84 8.99
C GLU A 153 40.37 24.54 9.60
N GLN A 154 39.25 24.59 8.87
CA GLN A 154 38.00 25.18 9.37
C GLN A 154 37.49 24.43 10.60
N PHE A 155 37.49 23.09 10.56
CA PHE A 155 37.07 22.25 11.66
C PHE A 155 37.97 22.45 12.90
N ILE A 156 39.29 22.52 12.73
CA ILE A 156 40.24 22.77 13.82
C ILE A 156 40.04 24.16 14.43
N ARG A 157 39.78 25.19 13.61
CA ARG A 157 39.47 26.54 14.13
C ARG A 157 38.19 26.57 14.96
N ILE A 158 37.17 25.88 14.48
CA ILE A 158 35.90 25.74 15.19
C ILE A 158 36.10 25.02 16.54
N MET A 159 36.91 23.96 16.57
CA MET A 159 37.23 23.24 17.82
C MET A 159 38.06 24.10 18.78
N LYS A 160 39.09 24.80 18.31
CA LYS A 160 39.94 25.66 19.15
C LYS A 160 39.22 26.86 19.74
N ASN A 161 38.24 27.42 19.02
CA ASN A 161 37.42 28.52 19.54
C ASN A 161 36.47 28.07 20.66
N ASN A 162 36.13 26.78 20.74
CA ASN A 162 35.30 26.27 21.85
C ASN A 162 36.07 26.13 23.17
N ASP A 163 37.40 26.02 23.14
CA ASP A 163 38.22 25.84 24.35
C ASP A 163 38.53 27.17 25.08
N ASN A 164 38.31 28.32 24.43
CA ASN A 164 38.71 29.64 24.93
C ASN A 164 37.57 30.49 25.49
N ASP A 165 36.31 30.08 25.30
CA ASP A 165 35.14 30.79 25.81
C ASP A 165 34.50 29.96 26.95
N ASP A 166 34.46 30.50 28.17
CA ASP A 166 33.74 29.94 29.34
C ASP A 166 32.20 29.81 29.13
N ASP A 167 31.71 30.13 27.92
CA ASP A 167 30.33 29.95 27.51
C ASP A 167 30.13 28.61 26.77
N ASP A 168 29.70 27.64 27.56
CA ASP A 168 29.37 26.23 27.34
C ASP A 168 28.40 25.88 26.17
N ASN A 169 28.31 26.66 25.07
CA ASN A 169 27.09 26.69 24.23
C ASN A 169 27.21 26.92 22.71
N ARG A 170 28.21 26.39 21.97
CA ARG A 170 28.15 26.48 20.48
C ARG A 170 28.20 25.20 19.67
N LEU A 171 28.83 24.11 20.13
CA LEU A 171 28.78 22.81 19.45
C LEU A 171 28.76 21.66 20.46
N LYS A 172 27.66 21.51 21.19
CA LYS A 172 27.41 20.28 21.93
C LYS A 172 26.90 19.22 20.95
N PHE A 173 27.63 18.11 20.80
CA PHE A 173 27.06 16.91 20.19
C PHE A 173 25.77 16.57 20.92
N GLN A 174 24.65 16.56 20.20
CA GLN A 174 23.35 16.31 20.79
C GLN A 174 23.33 14.87 21.29
N GLN A 175 23.52 14.66 22.60
CA GLN A 175 23.68 13.33 23.23
C GLN A 175 22.51 12.37 22.96
N LYS A 176 21.34 12.89 22.57
CA LYS A 176 20.13 12.11 22.24
C LYS A 176 19.72 12.18 20.77
N GLY A 177 20.58 12.66 19.87
CA GLY A 177 20.19 12.93 18.48
C GLY A 177 19.03 13.93 18.38
N ILE A 178 18.45 14.07 17.19
CA ILE A 178 17.27 14.91 16.96
C ILE A 178 16.09 14.23 17.68
N ILE A 179 15.53 14.87 18.71
CA ILE A 179 14.38 14.34 19.46
C ILE A 179 13.13 14.43 18.56
N THR A 180 12.87 13.38 17.79
CA THR A 180 11.57 13.19 17.13
C THR A 180 10.57 12.75 18.18
N ARG A 181 9.54 13.56 18.44
CA ARG A 181 8.45 13.15 19.32
C ARG A 181 7.51 12.29 18.48
N GLN A 182 7.60 10.99 18.67
CA GLN A 182 6.72 10.05 18.00
C GLN A 182 5.26 10.27 18.40
N LYS A 183 4.33 10.27 17.43
CA LYS A 183 2.90 10.44 17.70
C LYS A 183 2.30 9.14 18.23
N CYS A 184 1.63 9.20 19.39
CA CYS A 184 0.89 8.08 19.93
C CYS A 184 -0.48 7.94 19.24
N PHE A 185 -1.16 6.82 19.46
CA PHE A 185 -2.54 6.66 18.99
C PHE A 185 -3.43 7.75 19.63
N HIS A 186 -4.01 8.60 18.79
CA HIS A 186 -4.98 9.61 19.20
C HIS A 186 -6.28 9.42 18.42
N PHE A 187 -7.41 9.53 19.12
CA PHE A 187 -8.74 9.43 18.49
C PHE A 187 -8.99 10.52 17.45
N ASN A 188 -8.41 11.72 17.62
CA ASN A 188 -8.55 12.78 16.63
C ASN A 188 -7.93 12.39 15.27
N ASP A 189 -6.78 11.70 15.30
CA ASP A 189 -6.14 11.19 14.08
C ASP A 189 -6.99 10.12 13.41
N LEU A 190 -7.67 9.29 14.21
CA LEU A 190 -8.62 8.30 13.69
C LEU A 190 -9.81 8.97 13.00
N CYS A 191 -10.40 10.00 13.59
CA CYS A 191 -11.50 10.73 12.96
C CYS A 191 -11.07 11.38 11.64
N ILE A 192 -9.89 12.01 11.59
CA ILE A 192 -9.35 12.62 10.38
C ILE A 192 -9.08 11.56 9.30
N GLN A 193 -8.49 10.42 9.68
CA GLN A 193 -8.19 9.33 8.75
C GLN A 193 -9.46 8.63 8.24
N LEU A 194 -10.46 8.46 9.09
CA LEU A 194 -11.78 7.97 8.68
C LEU A 194 -12.42 8.92 7.67
N GLN A 195 -12.38 10.23 7.91
CA GLN A 195 -12.89 11.22 6.97
C GLN A 195 -12.12 11.20 5.64
N ARG A 196 -10.78 11.11 5.68
CA ARG A 196 -9.94 11.01 4.48
C ARG A 196 -10.30 9.80 3.63
N ILE A 197 -10.31 8.60 4.22
CA ILE A 197 -10.60 7.36 3.50
C ILE A 197 -12.05 7.33 3.03
N SER A 198 -12.99 7.86 3.82
CA SER A 198 -14.38 8.03 3.42
C SER A 198 -14.51 8.91 2.17
N ASN A 199 -13.82 10.06 2.14
CA ASN A 199 -13.83 10.95 0.98
C ASN A 199 -13.23 10.26 -0.25
N ILE A 200 -12.13 9.51 -0.09
CA ILE A 200 -11.53 8.80 -1.21
C ILE A 200 -12.51 7.78 -1.79
N ILE A 201 -13.03 6.87 -0.96
CA ILE A 201 -13.89 5.77 -1.42
C ILE A 201 -15.25 6.28 -1.93
N PHE A 202 -15.91 7.17 -1.20
CA PHE A 202 -17.28 7.59 -1.51
C PHE A 202 -17.40 8.82 -2.39
N MET A 203 -16.39 9.71 -2.46
CA MET A 203 -16.46 10.91 -3.30
C MET A 203 -15.58 10.79 -4.55
N ILE A 204 -14.32 10.35 -4.38
CA ILE A 204 -13.38 10.28 -5.50
C ILE A 204 -13.68 9.04 -6.35
N GLU A 205 -13.88 7.89 -5.72
CA GLU A 205 -14.11 6.61 -6.40
C GLU A 205 -15.59 6.27 -6.60
N TRP A 206 -16.50 7.21 -6.38
CA TRP A 206 -17.95 6.99 -6.51
C TRP A 206 -18.33 6.36 -7.85
N GLN A 207 -17.67 6.76 -8.94
CA GLN A 207 -17.94 6.24 -10.28
C GLN A 207 -17.69 4.72 -10.38
N ASN A 208 -16.59 4.24 -9.77
CA ASN A 208 -16.26 2.82 -9.74
C ASN A 208 -17.29 2.06 -8.90
N PHE A 209 -17.67 2.61 -7.75
CA PHE A 209 -18.70 2.01 -6.90
C PHE A 209 -20.06 1.93 -7.60
N LEU A 210 -20.49 3.02 -8.26
CA LEU A 210 -21.73 3.07 -9.02
C LEU A 210 -21.74 2.07 -10.19
N PHE A 211 -20.62 1.94 -10.91
CA PHE A 211 -20.48 0.97 -12.00
C PHE A 211 -20.65 -0.46 -11.51
N ILE A 212 -20.05 -0.82 -10.37
CA ILE A 212 -20.20 -2.16 -9.77
C ILE A 212 -21.66 -2.40 -9.35
N MET A 213 -22.31 -1.42 -8.73
CA MET A 213 -23.72 -1.53 -8.34
C MET A 213 -24.61 -1.74 -9.57
N LEU A 214 -24.42 -0.97 -10.64
CA LEU A 214 -25.16 -1.14 -11.90
C LEU A 214 -24.89 -2.52 -12.54
N PHE A 215 -23.65 -2.99 -12.50
CA PHE A 215 -23.30 -4.32 -12.98
C PHE A 215 -24.07 -5.42 -12.24
N TYR A 216 -24.17 -5.35 -10.92
CA TYR A 216 -24.96 -6.31 -10.12
C TYR A 216 -26.46 -6.22 -10.39
N MET A 217 -27.01 -5.01 -10.57
CA MET A 217 -28.41 -4.82 -10.93
C MET A 217 -28.78 -5.47 -12.27
N ILE A 218 -27.81 -5.66 -13.17
CA ILE A 218 -28.04 -6.29 -14.47
C ILE A 218 -27.78 -7.80 -14.40
N VAL A 219 -26.65 -8.19 -13.81
CA VAL A 219 -26.17 -9.58 -13.85
C VAL A 219 -27.02 -10.53 -13.03
N PHE A 220 -27.45 -10.16 -11.83
CA PHE A 220 -28.22 -11.09 -10.98
C PHE A 220 -29.63 -11.37 -11.52
N PRO A 221 -30.41 -10.37 -11.98
CA PRO A 221 -31.67 -10.65 -12.68
C PRO A 221 -31.47 -11.42 -13.97
N PHE A 222 -30.39 -11.15 -14.72
CA PHE A 222 -30.06 -11.91 -15.93
C PHE A 222 -29.79 -13.39 -15.62
N ILE A 223 -29.04 -13.69 -14.54
CA ILE A 223 -28.86 -15.08 -14.08
C ILE A 223 -30.21 -15.69 -13.71
N GLY A 224 -31.04 -15.00 -12.93
CA GLY A 224 -32.37 -15.47 -12.55
C GLY A 224 -33.23 -15.85 -13.76
N SER A 225 -33.13 -15.11 -14.87
CA SER A 225 -33.90 -15.39 -16.10
C SER A 225 -33.55 -16.69 -16.83
N PHE A 226 -32.42 -17.33 -16.52
CA PHE A 226 -32.08 -18.65 -17.08
C PHE A 226 -32.79 -19.82 -16.40
N PHE A 227 -33.39 -19.56 -15.25
CA PHE A 227 -33.95 -20.55 -14.34
C PHE A 227 -35.48 -20.49 -14.39
N ASP A 228 -36.16 -21.63 -14.26
CA ASP A 228 -37.63 -21.71 -14.29
C ASP A 228 -38.24 -20.98 -13.08
N GLU A 229 -39.30 -20.20 -13.29
CA GLU A 229 -40.05 -19.49 -12.24
C GLU A 229 -40.58 -20.46 -11.16
N LYS A 230 -40.73 -21.75 -11.49
CA LYS A 230 -41.22 -22.79 -10.58
C LYS A 230 -40.20 -23.34 -9.59
N ILE A 231 -38.92 -22.95 -9.69
CA ILE A 231 -37.84 -23.45 -8.83
C ILE A 231 -38.15 -23.25 -7.32
N VAL A 232 -38.85 -22.18 -6.98
CA VAL A 232 -39.22 -21.85 -5.61
C VAL A 232 -40.41 -22.69 -5.08
N GLN A 233 -41.19 -23.30 -5.97
CA GLN A 233 -42.45 -23.99 -5.66
C GLN A 233 -42.28 -25.45 -5.20
N SER A 234 -41.05 -25.95 -5.07
CA SER A 234 -40.79 -27.34 -4.69
C SER A 234 -41.29 -27.69 -3.28
N ASP A 235 -42.09 -28.75 -3.16
CA ASP A 235 -42.52 -29.27 -1.85
C ASP A 235 -41.43 -30.15 -1.25
N THR A 236 -40.83 -29.67 -0.16
CA THR A 236 -39.65 -30.28 0.47
C THR A 236 -39.85 -30.67 1.92
N CYS A 237 -41.05 -30.50 2.46
CA CYS A 237 -41.38 -30.85 3.84
C CYS A 237 -41.53 -32.37 4.02
N ILE A 238 -41.12 -32.87 5.18
CA ILE A 238 -41.42 -34.22 5.66
C ILE A 238 -42.44 -34.09 6.78
N ASP A 239 -43.63 -34.67 6.61
CA ASP A 239 -44.64 -34.73 7.67
C ASP A 239 -44.24 -35.79 8.72
N ILE A 240 -44.24 -35.40 9.99
CA ILE A 240 -43.78 -36.22 11.12
C ILE A 240 -44.93 -37.01 11.76
N ASP A 241 -46.18 -36.73 11.39
CA ASP A 241 -47.38 -37.13 12.15
C ASP A 241 -48.00 -38.48 11.76
N ASP A 242 -47.42 -39.26 10.85
CA ASP A 242 -47.90 -40.61 10.57
C ASP A 242 -46.84 -41.67 10.92
N ASP A 243 -47.18 -42.54 11.88
CA ASP A 243 -46.53 -43.84 12.16
C ASP A 243 -46.53 -44.79 10.93
N ASP A 244 -47.02 -44.32 9.78
CA ASP A 244 -46.97 -44.96 8.48
C ASP A 244 -46.06 -44.16 7.52
N GLU A 245 -44.75 -44.30 7.69
CA GLU A 245 -43.73 -43.95 6.68
C GLU A 245 -44.11 -44.53 5.28
N LEU A 246 -44.92 -45.59 5.26
CA LEU A 246 -45.45 -46.26 4.08
C LEU A 246 -46.64 -45.56 3.38
N ASN A 247 -47.41 -44.69 4.05
CA ASN A 247 -48.64 -44.11 3.50
C ASN A 247 -48.43 -42.75 2.80
N LEU A 248 -47.44 -41.96 3.22
CA LEU A 248 -47.09 -40.69 2.55
C LEU A 248 -46.27 -40.91 1.27
N ILE A 249 -45.35 -41.89 1.28
CA ILE A 249 -44.64 -42.40 0.08
C ILE A 249 -45.64 -42.93 -0.97
N ARG A 250 -46.84 -43.33 -0.54
CA ARG A 250 -47.88 -43.90 -1.41
C ARG A 250 -48.74 -42.85 -2.11
N ASN A 251 -48.81 -41.62 -1.61
CA ASN A 251 -49.63 -40.54 -2.18
C ASN A 251 -48.84 -39.59 -3.09
N GLN A 252 -47.54 -39.41 -2.86
CA GLN A 252 -46.70 -38.62 -3.75
C GLN A 252 -46.26 -39.48 -4.94
N THR A 253 -46.62 -39.06 -6.15
CA THR A 253 -46.21 -39.81 -7.34
C THR A 253 -44.69 -39.73 -7.49
N CYS A 254 -44.04 -40.82 -7.95
CA CYS A 254 -42.60 -40.82 -8.23
C CYS A 254 -42.20 -39.64 -9.16
N THR A 255 -43.11 -39.23 -10.04
CA THR A 255 -42.97 -38.06 -10.91
C THR A 255 -42.91 -36.73 -10.15
N GLU A 256 -43.75 -36.52 -9.13
CA GLU A 256 -43.72 -35.31 -8.31
C GLU A 256 -42.45 -35.23 -7.47
N ARG A 257 -42.01 -36.37 -6.90
CA ARG A 257 -40.75 -36.43 -6.15
C ARG A 257 -39.56 -36.09 -7.04
N LEU A 258 -39.48 -36.71 -8.23
CA LEU A 258 -38.41 -36.43 -9.19
C LEU A 258 -38.42 -34.96 -9.62
N GLN A 259 -39.60 -34.36 -9.80
CA GLN A 259 -39.74 -32.95 -10.16
C GLN A 259 -39.28 -32.02 -9.03
N ASN A 260 -39.60 -32.33 -7.77
CA ASN A 260 -39.10 -31.59 -6.60
C ASN A 260 -37.57 -31.72 -6.45
N GLU A 261 -37.00 -32.90 -6.72
CA GLU A 261 -35.53 -33.10 -6.77
C GLU A 261 -34.88 -32.28 -7.90
N ILE A 262 -35.53 -32.15 -9.06
CA ILE A 262 -35.02 -31.31 -10.16
C ILE A 262 -35.01 -29.83 -9.74
N TYR A 263 -36.12 -29.31 -9.22
CA TYR A 263 -36.21 -27.90 -8.81
C TYR A 263 -35.28 -27.54 -7.66
N THR A 264 -35.10 -28.43 -6.70
CA THR A 264 -34.14 -28.22 -5.59
C THR A 264 -32.70 -28.21 -6.10
N ASN A 265 -32.34 -29.11 -7.03
CA ASN A 265 -31.03 -29.07 -7.69
C ASN A 265 -30.84 -27.79 -8.50
N GLU A 266 -31.83 -27.35 -9.29
CA GLU A 266 -31.77 -26.09 -10.02
C GLU A 266 -31.59 -24.88 -9.09
N TYR A 267 -32.28 -24.86 -7.94
CA TYR A 267 -32.10 -23.82 -6.93
C TYR A 267 -30.68 -23.80 -6.35
N THR A 268 -30.12 -24.98 -6.06
CA THR A 268 -28.74 -25.07 -5.55
C THR A 268 -27.72 -24.59 -6.59
N ILE A 269 -27.95 -24.87 -7.87
CA ILE A 269 -27.14 -24.39 -9.00
C ILE A 269 -27.29 -22.88 -9.18
N TYR A 270 -28.50 -22.34 -9.02
CA TYR A 270 -28.74 -20.89 -9.02
C TYR A 270 -27.93 -20.18 -7.93
N LEU A 271 -28.05 -20.64 -6.68
CA LEU A 271 -27.26 -20.10 -5.56
C LEU A 271 -25.76 -20.25 -5.81
N TRP A 272 -25.33 -21.36 -6.40
CA TRP A 272 -23.94 -21.58 -6.78
C TRP A 272 -23.43 -20.52 -7.76
N TYR A 273 -24.15 -20.24 -8.86
CA TYR A 273 -23.78 -19.18 -9.80
C TYR A 273 -23.73 -17.80 -9.14
N CYS A 274 -24.73 -17.47 -8.31
CA CYS A 274 -24.78 -16.19 -7.62
C CYS A 274 -23.61 -16.01 -6.63
N GLN A 275 -23.29 -17.04 -5.85
CA GLN A 275 -22.16 -17.02 -4.91
C GLN A 275 -20.80 -17.03 -5.62
N CYS A 276 -20.68 -17.72 -6.75
CA CYS A 276 -19.50 -17.65 -7.63
C CYS A 276 -19.23 -16.21 -8.08
N ILE A 277 -20.21 -15.57 -8.70
CA ILE A 277 -20.05 -14.25 -9.34
C ILE A 277 -19.80 -13.16 -8.29
N SER A 278 -20.59 -13.15 -7.20
CA SER A 278 -20.35 -12.24 -6.07
C SER A 278 -18.99 -12.49 -5.42
N GLY A 279 -18.61 -13.76 -5.20
CA GLY A 279 -17.35 -14.09 -4.55
C GLY A 279 -16.11 -13.69 -5.34
N TYR A 280 -16.08 -13.96 -6.65
CA TYR A 280 -14.98 -13.53 -7.53
C TYR A 280 -14.83 -12.01 -7.56
N SER A 281 -15.95 -11.29 -7.71
CA SER A 281 -15.94 -9.83 -7.78
C SER A 281 -15.49 -9.18 -6.47
N ILE A 282 -15.92 -9.69 -5.32
CA ILE A 282 -15.52 -9.14 -3.99
C ILE A 282 -14.06 -9.45 -3.68
N MET A 283 -13.59 -10.66 -3.98
CA MET A 283 -12.18 -11.03 -3.81
C MET A 283 -11.26 -10.13 -4.67
N MET A 284 -11.65 -9.90 -5.93
CA MET A 284 -10.89 -9.02 -6.83
C MET A 284 -10.90 -7.56 -6.36
N LEU A 285 -12.08 -7.02 -6.03
CA LEU A 285 -12.24 -5.64 -5.57
C LEU A 285 -11.43 -5.35 -4.30
N SER A 286 -11.53 -6.21 -3.30
CA SER A 286 -10.81 -6.05 -2.02
C SER A 286 -9.30 -6.12 -2.20
N THR A 287 -8.81 -6.99 -3.09
CA THR A 287 -7.37 -7.11 -3.37
C THR A 287 -6.82 -5.86 -4.06
N ILE A 288 -7.55 -5.31 -5.05
CA ILE A 288 -7.14 -4.13 -5.83
C ILE A 288 -7.16 -2.88 -4.96
N SER A 289 -8.26 -2.63 -4.23
CA SER A 289 -8.46 -1.42 -3.43
C SER A 289 -7.35 -1.21 -2.40
N ILE A 290 -6.93 -2.28 -1.71
CA ILE A 290 -5.85 -2.13 -0.72
C ILE A 290 -4.48 -2.11 -1.41
N SER A 291 -4.28 -2.83 -2.52
CA SER A 291 -3.00 -2.84 -3.24
C SER A 291 -2.62 -1.48 -3.82
N SER A 292 -3.60 -0.68 -4.22
CA SER A 292 -3.38 0.65 -4.77
C SER A 292 -3.08 1.72 -3.71
N MET A 293 -3.55 1.51 -2.48
CA MET A 293 -3.31 2.39 -1.32
C MET A 293 -1.95 2.16 -0.66
N LEU A 294 -1.44 0.92 -0.67
CA LEU A 294 -0.22 0.55 0.03
C LEU A 294 1.06 1.31 -0.43
N PRO A 295 1.26 1.70 -1.71
CA PRO A 295 2.41 2.50 -2.11
C PRO A 295 2.44 3.89 -1.46
N VAL A 296 1.28 4.54 -1.40
CA VAL A 296 1.11 5.85 -0.74
C VAL A 296 1.42 5.72 0.74
N PHE A 297 0.87 4.68 1.37
CA PHE A 297 1.15 4.37 2.75
C PHE A 297 2.65 4.17 3.03
N ARG A 298 3.35 3.45 2.14
CA ARG A 298 4.80 3.26 2.22
C ARG A 298 5.53 4.60 2.23
N ASN A 299 5.10 5.55 1.42
CA ASN A 299 5.70 6.87 1.31
C ASN A 299 5.43 7.72 2.56
N GLU A 300 4.19 7.75 3.07
CA GLU A 300 3.84 8.45 4.32
C GLU A 300 4.57 7.90 5.56
N HIS A 301 4.98 6.63 5.51
CA HIS A 301 5.69 5.94 6.59
C HIS A 301 7.17 5.71 6.28
N ARG A 302 7.71 6.33 5.22
CA ARG A 302 9.12 6.19 4.78
C ARG A 302 10.12 6.95 5.67
N ASN A 303 9.62 7.78 6.60
CA ASN A 303 10.42 8.47 7.62
C ASN A 303 10.34 7.79 9.01
N PRO A 304 10.53 6.47 9.20
CA PRO A 304 10.51 5.90 10.53
C PRO A 304 11.86 6.15 11.21
N LEU A 305 11.95 7.21 12.03
CA LEU A 305 13.05 7.28 13.00
C LEU A 305 12.75 6.31 14.17
N GLU A 306 13.43 5.16 14.11
CA GLU A 306 13.73 4.20 15.18
C GLU A 306 12.59 3.44 15.88
N PHE A 307 12.72 2.10 15.79
CA PHE A 307 12.30 0.99 16.67
C PHE A 307 10.80 0.84 17.07
N PHE A 308 9.98 1.89 17.05
CA PHE A 308 8.55 1.81 17.37
C PHE A 308 7.71 2.50 16.31
N LEU A 309 7.60 1.91 15.11
CA LEU A 309 6.37 1.90 14.27
C LEU A 309 5.48 3.17 14.30
N LYS A 310 6.07 4.35 14.23
CA LYS A 310 5.36 5.63 14.36
C LYS A 310 5.92 6.59 13.31
N SER A 311 5.06 6.95 12.37
CA SER A 311 5.29 8.07 11.47
C SER A 311 5.00 9.38 12.23
N ASP A 312 5.59 10.49 11.79
CA ASP A 312 5.28 11.82 12.32
C ASP A 312 3.81 12.22 12.04
N TRP A 313 3.18 11.59 11.05
CA TRP A 313 1.83 11.90 10.60
C TRP A 313 0.74 11.29 11.50
N TYR A 314 0.74 9.96 11.64
CA TYR A 314 -0.22 9.20 12.43
C TYR A 314 0.32 7.81 12.81
N HIS A 315 -0.33 7.18 13.81
CA HIS A 315 0.03 5.83 14.25
C HIS A 315 -0.49 4.77 13.27
N PHE A 316 0.32 3.75 12.98
CA PHE A 316 0.02 2.67 12.02
C PHE A 316 -1.38 2.05 12.16
N ALA A 317 -1.79 1.75 13.41
CA ALA A 317 -3.12 1.17 13.70
C ALA A 317 -4.28 2.07 13.26
N VAL A 318 -4.10 3.40 13.24
CA VAL A 318 -5.13 4.37 12.85
C VAL A 318 -5.56 4.12 11.41
N LEU A 319 -4.60 3.93 10.50
CA LEU A 319 -4.91 3.67 9.10
C LEU A 319 -5.57 2.32 8.91
N PHE A 320 -5.03 1.26 9.53
CA PHE A 320 -5.61 -0.07 9.41
C PHE A 320 -7.07 -0.11 9.86
N ILE A 321 -7.37 0.48 11.02
CA ILE A 321 -8.73 0.59 11.55
C ILE A 321 -9.61 1.43 10.61
N SER A 322 -9.09 2.53 10.08
CA SER A 322 -9.85 3.40 9.18
C SER A 322 -10.20 2.70 7.86
N ILE A 323 -9.23 2.04 7.22
CA ILE A 323 -9.45 1.28 5.98
C ILE A 323 -10.46 0.17 6.21
N THR A 324 -10.28 -0.62 7.28
CA THR A 324 -11.18 -1.75 7.58
C THR A 324 -12.61 -1.31 7.90
N MET A 325 -12.81 -0.18 8.57
CA MET A 325 -14.14 0.35 8.89
C MET A 325 -14.86 0.92 7.67
N ILE A 326 -14.19 1.75 6.85
CA ILE A 326 -14.84 2.36 5.68
C ILE A 326 -15.14 1.30 4.61
N THR A 327 -14.20 0.39 4.35
CA THR A 327 -14.42 -0.70 3.38
C THR A 327 -15.50 -1.69 3.85
N PHE A 328 -15.74 -1.81 5.16
CA PHE A 328 -16.85 -2.59 5.71
C PHE A 328 -18.21 -1.93 5.43
N ILE A 329 -18.31 -0.60 5.53
CA ILE A 329 -19.54 0.13 5.17
C ILE A 329 -19.84 -0.01 3.68
N GLN A 330 -18.84 0.17 2.83
CA GLN A 330 -18.97 -0.02 1.38
C GLN A 330 -19.43 -1.45 1.03
N LEU A 331 -18.83 -2.45 1.68
CA LEU A 331 -19.20 -3.85 1.51
C LEU A 331 -20.63 -4.13 1.98
N GLY A 332 -21.08 -3.51 3.07
CA GLY A 332 -22.44 -3.63 3.58
C GLY A 332 -23.49 -3.18 2.56
N LEU A 333 -23.29 -1.99 1.96
CA LEU A 333 -24.16 -1.48 0.91
C LEU A 333 -24.20 -2.40 -0.32
N LEU A 334 -23.03 -2.88 -0.73
CA LEU A 334 -22.90 -3.80 -1.86
C LEU A 334 -23.60 -5.13 -1.58
N SER A 335 -23.39 -5.70 -0.39
CA SER A 335 -23.97 -6.98 0.02
C SER A 335 -25.49 -6.92 0.12
N TRP A 336 -26.02 -5.81 0.66
CA TRP A 336 -27.45 -5.58 0.70
C TRP A 336 -28.06 -5.56 -0.71
N LEU A 337 -27.43 -4.84 -1.65
CA LEU A 337 -27.87 -4.83 -3.05
C LEU A 337 -27.84 -6.24 -3.65
N THR A 338 -26.72 -6.96 -3.50
CA THR A 338 -26.61 -8.33 -4.03
C THR A 338 -27.67 -9.25 -3.47
N GLY A 339 -27.91 -9.19 -2.16
CA GLY A 339 -28.91 -10.05 -1.52
C GLY A 339 -30.32 -9.74 -1.97
N MET A 340 -30.67 -8.47 -2.14
CA MET A 340 -31.97 -8.08 -2.70
C MET A 340 -32.14 -8.54 -4.15
N MET A 341 -31.12 -8.37 -4.99
CA MET A 341 -31.19 -8.81 -6.40
C MET A 341 -31.31 -10.32 -6.54
N ILE A 342 -30.58 -11.08 -5.71
CA ILE A 342 -30.65 -12.55 -5.72
C ILE A 342 -32.01 -13.02 -5.17
N TYR A 343 -32.49 -12.43 -4.06
CA TYR A 343 -33.76 -12.83 -3.45
C TYR A 343 -34.96 -12.60 -4.38
N PHE A 344 -35.06 -11.40 -4.97
CA PHE A 344 -36.18 -11.08 -5.87
C PHE A 344 -35.99 -11.65 -7.29
N GLY A 345 -34.77 -12.06 -7.66
CA GLY A 345 -34.48 -12.61 -8.99
C GLY A 345 -35.19 -13.92 -9.33
N VAL A 346 -35.57 -14.72 -8.33
CA VAL A 346 -36.31 -16.00 -8.50
C VAL A 346 -37.66 -15.95 -7.80
N ASP A 347 -38.18 -14.75 -7.52
CA ASP A 347 -39.43 -14.53 -6.78
C ASP A 347 -39.56 -15.36 -5.48
N HIS A 348 -38.55 -15.26 -4.60
CA HIS A 348 -38.59 -15.89 -3.27
C HIS A 348 -39.81 -15.49 -2.42
N SER A 349 -40.51 -14.42 -2.79
CA SER A 349 -41.75 -13.99 -2.12
C SER A 349 -42.87 -15.02 -2.22
N TYR A 350 -42.84 -15.91 -3.23
CA TYR A 350 -43.84 -16.96 -3.43
C TYR A 350 -44.01 -17.85 -2.18
N VAL A 351 -42.91 -18.19 -1.49
CA VAL A 351 -42.95 -19.06 -0.29
C VAL A 351 -43.85 -18.48 0.80
N ASP A 352 -43.86 -17.16 0.94
CA ASP A 352 -44.67 -16.46 1.93
C ASP A 352 -46.00 -15.93 1.32
N GLN A 353 -46.51 -16.59 0.28
CA GLN A 353 -47.73 -16.20 -0.44
C GLN A 353 -47.67 -14.76 -0.98
N HIS A 354 -46.51 -14.37 -1.51
CA HIS A 354 -46.18 -13.01 -1.96
C HIS A 354 -46.27 -11.94 -0.87
N ARG A 355 -46.23 -12.32 0.40
CA ARG A 355 -46.07 -11.37 1.52
C ARG A 355 -44.58 -11.20 1.84
N LEU A 356 -44.19 -9.98 2.20
CA LEU A 356 -42.80 -9.69 2.58
C LEU A 356 -42.53 -10.18 4.01
N ASN A 357 -41.93 -11.37 4.14
CA ASN A 357 -41.38 -11.83 5.40
C ASN A 357 -40.00 -11.20 5.65
N TRP A 358 -39.99 -10.11 6.43
CA TRP A 358 -38.75 -9.40 6.78
C TRP A 358 -37.75 -10.27 7.54
N SER A 359 -38.21 -11.27 8.29
CA SER A 359 -37.32 -12.20 8.98
C SER A 359 -36.52 -13.01 7.98
N ARG A 360 -37.19 -13.68 7.03
CA ARG A 360 -36.56 -14.51 5.99
C ARG A 360 -35.55 -13.71 5.15
N ILE A 361 -35.98 -12.53 4.67
CA ILE A 361 -35.14 -11.63 3.87
C ILE A 361 -33.88 -11.22 4.65
N THR A 362 -34.04 -10.82 5.91
CA THR A 362 -32.90 -10.39 6.74
C THR A 362 -31.91 -11.52 6.96
N HIS A 363 -32.39 -12.74 7.25
CA HIS A 363 -31.53 -13.91 7.40
C HIS A 363 -30.76 -14.23 6.13
N PHE A 364 -31.44 -14.28 4.98
CA PHE A 364 -30.81 -14.53 3.69
C PHE A 364 -29.71 -13.51 3.36
N ILE A 365 -30.02 -12.22 3.49
CA ILE A 365 -29.06 -11.13 3.24
C ILE A 365 -27.90 -11.18 4.24
N SER A 366 -28.15 -11.54 5.50
CA SER A 366 -27.10 -11.63 6.52
C SER A 366 -26.06 -12.71 6.20
N PHE A 367 -26.46 -13.87 5.67
CA PHE A 367 -25.52 -14.92 5.26
C PHE A 367 -24.70 -14.51 4.02
N ILE A 368 -25.31 -13.79 3.07
CA ILE A 368 -24.58 -13.20 1.93
C ILE A 368 -23.56 -12.17 2.43
N TRP A 369 -23.95 -11.30 3.35
CA TRP A 369 -23.06 -10.31 3.93
C TRP A 369 -21.90 -10.94 4.72
N LEU A 370 -22.17 -11.99 5.49
CA LEU A 370 -21.14 -12.75 6.20
C LEU A 370 -20.14 -13.41 5.23
N ASN A 371 -20.60 -13.97 4.11
CA ASN A 371 -19.71 -14.48 3.06
C ASN A 371 -18.80 -13.38 2.51
N ASN A 372 -19.39 -12.24 2.22
CA ASN A 372 -18.69 -11.10 1.65
C ASN A 372 -17.62 -10.56 2.60
N ILE A 373 -17.89 -10.52 3.92
CA ILE A 373 -16.91 -10.12 4.95
C ILE A 373 -15.75 -11.11 5.02
N TYR A 374 -16.06 -12.41 4.95
CA TYR A 374 -15.05 -13.46 4.94
C TYR A 374 -14.11 -13.30 3.74
N LEU A 375 -14.67 -13.17 2.53
CA LEU A 375 -13.89 -13.00 1.31
C LEU A 375 -13.07 -11.70 1.30
N GLN A 376 -13.64 -10.58 1.76
CA GLN A 376 -12.92 -9.31 1.88
C GLN A 376 -11.72 -9.42 2.83
N SER A 377 -11.88 -10.12 3.96
CA SER A 377 -10.81 -10.25 4.97
C SER A 377 -9.61 -11.01 4.41
N PHE A 378 -9.85 -12.07 3.61
CA PHE A 378 -8.79 -12.80 2.92
C PHE A 378 -8.24 -12.03 1.71
N GLY A 379 -9.05 -11.27 0.97
CA GLY A 379 -8.56 -10.41 -0.11
C GLY A 379 -7.56 -9.36 0.38
N HIS A 380 -7.85 -8.72 1.52
CA HIS A 380 -6.91 -7.81 2.17
C HIS A 380 -5.61 -8.52 2.60
N LEU A 381 -5.71 -9.77 3.09
CA LEU A 381 -4.55 -10.56 3.52
C LEU A 381 -3.61 -10.85 2.36
N TRP A 382 -4.15 -11.35 1.25
CA TRP A 382 -3.37 -11.69 0.07
C TRP A 382 -2.69 -10.46 -0.54
N SER A 383 -3.38 -9.33 -0.58
CA SER A 383 -2.81 -8.08 -1.10
C SER A 383 -1.57 -7.61 -0.33
N ILE A 384 -1.62 -7.62 1.00
CA ILE A 384 -0.48 -7.21 1.85
C ILE A 384 0.68 -8.21 1.71
N ILE A 385 0.41 -9.52 1.63
CA ILE A 385 1.43 -10.55 1.42
C ILE A 385 2.22 -10.31 0.13
N PHE A 386 1.60 -9.83 -0.94
CA PHE A 386 2.23 -9.65 -2.26
C PHE A 386 2.53 -8.19 -2.65
N PHE A 387 2.49 -7.25 -1.71
CA PHE A 387 2.69 -5.80 -1.91
C PHE A 387 3.92 -5.36 -2.76
N ASN A 388 4.98 -6.16 -2.91
CA ASN A 388 6.23 -5.74 -3.57
C ASN A 388 6.14 -5.65 -5.11
N GLY A 389 5.23 -4.83 -5.64
CA GLY A 389 5.05 -4.61 -7.08
C GLY A 389 4.46 -5.80 -7.84
N ARG A 390 3.87 -6.77 -7.14
CA ARG A 390 3.25 -7.97 -7.71
C ARG A 390 1.77 -8.09 -7.34
N SER A 391 1.03 -6.99 -7.51
CA SER A 391 -0.42 -6.95 -7.25
C SER A 391 -1.19 -8.00 -8.08
N GLU A 392 -0.72 -8.29 -9.29
CA GLU A 392 -1.26 -9.34 -10.17
C GLU A 392 -1.23 -10.72 -9.50
N LEU A 393 -0.13 -11.06 -8.80
CA LEU A 393 -0.04 -12.34 -8.08
C LEU A 393 -1.01 -12.39 -6.90
N ALA A 394 -1.25 -11.26 -6.22
CA ALA A 394 -2.22 -11.21 -5.14
C ALA A 394 -3.62 -11.57 -5.62
N ILE A 395 -4.01 -11.06 -6.79
CA ILE A 395 -5.31 -11.31 -7.41
C ILE A 395 -5.44 -12.79 -7.79
N ILE A 396 -4.44 -13.35 -8.47
CA ILE A 396 -4.44 -14.76 -8.89
C ILE A 396 -4.53 -15.70 -7.69
N VAL A 397 -3.72 -15.46 -6.65
CA VAL A 397 -3.74 -16.29 -5.44
C VAL A 397 -5.06 -16.13 -4.68
N GLY A 398 -5.60 -14.91 -4.58
CA GLY A 398 -6.91 -14.66 -3.97
C GLY A 398 -8.05 -15.37 -4.70
N MET A 399 -8.05 -15.35 -6.04
CA MET A 399 -9.04 -16.07 -6.86
C MET A 399 -8.93 -17.59 -6.69
N PHE A 400 -7.71 -18.13 -6.68
CA PHE A 400 -7.50 -19.57 -6.42
C PHE A 400 -7.97 -19.95 -5.02
N PHE A 401 -7.65 -19.13 -4.01
CA PHE A 401 -8.14 -19.31 -2.65
C PHE A 401 -9.67 -19.35 -2.63
N PHE A 402 -10.35 -18.37 -3.23
CA PHE A 402 -11.82 -18.37 -3.33
C PHE A 402 -12.34 -19.68 -3.94
N GLN A 403 -11.84 -20.07 -5.11
CA GLN A 403 -12.26 -21.30 -5.79
C GLN A 403 -12.07 -22.53 -4.90
N THR A 404 -10.93 -22.64 -4.20
CA THR A 404 -10.70 -23.77 -3.27
C THR A 404 -11.68 -23.77 -2.11
N THR A 405 -11.95 -22.62 -1.50
CA THR A 405 -12.93 -22.54 -0.39
C THR A 405 -14.35 -22.82 -0.84
N PHE A 406 -14.70 -22.41 -2.06
CA PHE A 406 -16.03 -22.56 -2.60
C PHE A 406 -16.34 -24.01 -3.03
N LEU A 407 -15.33 -24.78 -3.47
CA LEU A 407 -15.47 -26.22 -3.68
C LEU A 407 -15.93 -26.96 -2.42
N PHE A 408 -15.51 -26.50 -1.23
CA PHE A 408 -15.90 -27.06 0.06
C PHE A 408 -17.16 -26.43 0.67
N SER A 409 -17.86 -25.56 -0.06
CA SER A 409 -19.14 -25.00 0.41
C SER A 409 -20.24 -26.05 0.53
N GLY A 410 -20.14 -27.19 -0.15
CA GLY A 410 -21.19 -28.22 -0.18
C GLY A 410 -22.17 -28.08 -1.34
N PHE A 411 -22.19 -26.96 -2.07
CA PHE A 411 -23.02 -26.82 -3.28
C PHE A 411 -22.50 -27.62 -4.48
N MET A 412 -21.18 -27.80 -4.60
CA MET A 412 -20.56 -28.58 -5.70
C MET A 412 -20.41 -30.06 -5.38
N ILE A 413 -20.04 -30.37 -4.15
CA ILE A 413 -19.81 -31.73 -3.67
C ILE A 413 -20.79 -31.94 -2.53
N ASN A 414 -21.86 -32.67 -2.81
CA ASN A 414 -22.84 -32.96 -1.79
C ASN A 414 -22.20 -33.85 -0.70
N ASN A 415 -22.32 -33.42 0.56
CA ASN A 415 -21.74 -34.06 1.74
C ASN A 415 -20.23 -34.39 1.62
N PRO A 416 -19.33 -33.38 1.69
CA PRO A 416 -17.89 -33.59 1.63
C PRO A 416 -17.34 -34.44 2.79
N ASN A 417 -18.14 -34.67 3.84
CA ASN A 417 -17.72 -35.42 5.03
C ASN A 417 -17.56 -36.93 4.78
N ARG A 418 -17.99 -37.45 3.61
CA ARG A 418 -17.83 -38.87 3.25
C ARG A 418 -16.36 -39.26 3.00
N ILE A 419 -15.50 -38.32 2.60
CA ILE A 419 -14.06 -38.57 2.37
C ILE A 419 -13.26 -37.88 3.48
N PHE A 420 -12.39 -38.64 4.16
CA PHE A 420 -11.63 -38.15 5.34
C PHE A 420 -10.88 -36.83 5.09
N MET A 421 -10.18 -36.72 3.96
CA MET A 421 -9.46 -35.50 3.59
C MET A 421 -10.40 -34.31 3.39
N MET A 422 -11.54 -34.52 2.73
CA MET A 422 -12.53 -33.47 2.49
C MET A 422 -13.21 -33.02 3.79
N LYS A 423 -13.44 -33.93 4.73
CA LYS A 423 -13.94 -33.60 6.08
C LYS A 423 -12.98 -32.65 6.83
N ILE A 424 -11.67 -32.89 6.75
CA ILE A 424 -10.67 -32.00 7.37
C ILE A 424 -10.74 -30.61 6.75
N PHE A 425 -10.74 -30.51 5.42
CA PHE A 425 -10.78 -29.20 4.75
C PHE A 425 -12.11 -28.48 4.95
N SER A 426 -13.23 -29.20 4.93
CA SER A 426 -14.56 -28.65 5.21
C SER A 426 -14.70 -28.15 6.65
N ASN A 427 -14.00 -28.75 7.61
CA ASN A 427 -13.98 -28.28 9.00
C ASN A 427 -12.97 -27.14 9.22
N LEU A 428 -11.90 -27.09 8.43
CA LEU A 428 -10.90 -26.02 8.50
C LEU A 428 -11.39 -24.73 7.85
N LEU A 429 -12.21 -24.83 6.79
CA LEU A 429 -12.75 -23.70 6.04
C LEU A 429 -14.24 -23.55 6.38
N PRO A 430 -14.63 -22.51 7.14
CA PRO A 430 -16.01 -22.35 7.62
C PRO A 430 -17.03 -21.94 6.53
N VAL A 431 -16.74 -22.14 5.25
CA VAL A 431 -17.63 -21.75 4.13
C VAL A 431 -18.88 -22.63 4.06
N LYS A 432 -18.84 -23.88 4.55
CA LYS A 432 -20.03 -24.73 4.68
C LYS A 432 -21.10 -24.12 5.61
N ILE A 433 -20.70 -23.30 6.59
CA ILE A 433 -21.65 -22.64 7.50
C ILE A 433 -22.51 -21.62 6.74
N ILE A 434 -21.92 -20.93 5.76
CA ILE A 434 -22.61 -19.94 4.93
C ILE A 434 -23.64 -20.61 4.03
N SER A 435 -23.26 -21.69 3.34
CA SER A 435 -24.17 -22.44 2.47
C SER A 435 -25.30 -23.10 3.27
N ASN A 436 -24.99 -23.68 4.43
CA ASN A 436 -25.99 -24.20 5.36
C ASN A 436 -26.98 -23.11 5.80
N GLY A 437 -26.48 -21.91 6.09
CA GLY A 437 -27.31 -20.76 6.45
C GLY A 437 -28.22 -20.27 5.31
N LEU A 438 -27.70 -20.23 4.08
CA LEU A 438 -28.49 -19.88 2.89
C LEU A 438 -29.60 -20.92 2.65
N MET A 439 -29.27 -22.21 2.72
CA MET A 439 -30.26 -23.29 2.60
C MET A 439 -31.30 -23.25 3.71
N TYR A 440 -30.87 -23.04 4.95
CA TYR A 440 -31.77 -22.90 6.10
C TYR A 440 -32.73 -21.71 5.95
N SER A 441 -32.24 -20.56 5.45
CA SER A 441 -33.06 -19.37 5.26
C SER A 441 -34.21 -19.58 4.27
N PHE A 442 -34.05 -20.50 3.31
CA PHE A 442 -35.07 -20.81 2.32
C PHE A 442 -35.94 -22.01 2.67
N TYR A 443 -35.33 -23.16 3.02
CA TYR A 443 -36.04 -24.42 3.26
C TYR A 443 -36.44 -24.65 4.72
N GLY A 444 -35.80 -23.96 5.67
CA GLY A 444 -36.05 -24.12 7.11
C GLY A 444 -37.06 -23.12 7.67
N LEU A 445 -36.77 -21.81 7.53
CA LEU A 445 -37.55 -20.75 8.18
C LEU A 445 -39.01 -20.75 7.72
N ASP A 446 -39.94 -20.87 8.67
CA ASP A 446 -41.40 -20.74 8.50
C ASP A 446 -42.01 -21.60 7.36
N ARG A 447 -41.33 -22.68 6.93
CA ARG A 447 -41.77 -23.55 5.82
C ARG A 447 -42.10 -24.96 6.29
N CYS A 448 -41.16 -25.64 6.95
CA CYS A 448 -41.30 -27.04 7.38
C CYS A 448 -40.61 -27.26 8.74
N HIS A 449 -41.12 -28.18 9.56
CA HIS A 449 -40.39 -28.64 10.76
C HIS A 449 -39.17 -29.50 10.39
N LYS A 450 -39.28 -30.36 9.37
CA LYS A 450 -38.17 -31.13 8.79
C LYS A 450 -38.26 -31.09 7.27
N SER A 451 -37.12 -30.95 6.60
CA SER A 451 -37.03 -30.93 5.13
C SER A 451 -35.99 -31.94 4.66
N PHE A 452 -36.32 -32.71 3.62
CA PHE A 452 -35.39 -33.71 3.07
C PHE A 452 -34.14 -33.04 2.46
N VAL A 453 -34.27 -31.83 1.92
CA VAL A 453 -33.14 -31.06 1.36
C VAL A 453 -32.13 -30.70 2.45
N LEU A 454 -32.60 -30.25 3.62
CA LEU A 454 -31.70 -29.93 4.73
C LEU A 454 -30.96 -31.17 5.25
N GLU A 455 -31.60 -32.34 5.20
CA GLU A 455 -31.00 -33.63 5.56
C GLU A 455 -29.95 -34.09 4.53
N ASP A 456 -30.24 -33.92 3.23
CA ASP A 456 -29.31 -34.25 2.14
C ASP A 456 -28.01 -33.41 2.21
N PHE A 457 -28.13 -32.13 2.56
CA PHE A 457 -26.99 -31.22 2.74
C PHE A 457 -26.32 -31.31 4.12
N ASP A 458 -26.80 -32.18 5.02
CA ASP A 458 -26.27 -32.35 6.38
C ASP A 458 -26.29 -31.02 7.17
N VAL A 459 -27.44 -30.32 7.11
CA VAL A 459 -27.71 -29.04 7.79
C VAL A 459 -28.40 -29.29 9.12
N ASN A 460 -27.73 -28.98 10.23
CA ASN A 460 -28.32 -29.09 11.56
C ASN A 460 -28.97 -27.76 11.96
N ILE A 461 -30.31 -27.76 12.06
CA ILE A 461 -31.15 -26.58 12.33
C ILE A 461 -30.76 -25.88 13.66
N ASP A 462 -30.45 -26.66 14.70
CA ASP A 462 -30.15 -26.11 16.03
C ASP A 462 -28.79 -25.40 16.10
N HIS A 463 -27.87 -25.78 15.21
CA HIS A 463 -26.50 -25.26 15.20
C HIS A 463 -26.22 -24.19 14.14
N VAL A 464 -27.17 -23.89 13.24
CA VAL A 464 -26.96 -22.93 12.13
C VAL A 464 -26.40 -21.59 12.60
N TYR A 465 -26.96 -21.03 13.66
CA TYR A 465 -26.50 -19.75 14.22
C TYR A 465 -25.32 -19.92 15.17
N SER A 466 -25.30 -21.03 15.90
CA SER A 466 -24.21 -21.34 16.83
C SER A 466 -22.89 -21.33 16.07
N ASP A 467 -22.82 -21.91 14.88
CA ASP A 467 -21.60 -22.07 14.09
C ASP A 467 -21.05 -20.77 13.49
N ILE A 468 -21.85 -19.68 13.43
CA ILE A 468 -21.42 -18.38 12.91
C ILE A 468 -20.20 -17.82 13.67
N TYR A 469 -20.06 -18.14 14.96
CA TYR A 469 -18.89 -17.72 15.76
C TYR A 469 -17.56 -18.17 15.15
N LEU A 470 -17.52 -19.37 14.54
CA LEU A 470 -16.32 -19.94 13.94
C LEU A 470 -15.92 -19.12 12.71
N LEU A 471 -16.91 -18.74 11.88
CA LEU A 471 -16.69 -17.87 10.74
C LEU A 471 -16.14 -16.50 11.17
N ILE A 472 -16.76 -15.89 12.19
CA ILE A 472 -16.31 -14.58 12.73
C ILE A 472 -14.89 -14.67 13.28
N LEU A 473 -14.56 -15.74 14.01
CA LEU A 473 -13.21 -15.98 14.52
C LEU A 473 -12.18 -16.04 13.40
N HIS A 474 -12.47 -16.75 12.30
CA HIS A 474 -11.60 -16.80 11.12
C HIS A 474 -11.42 -15.42 10.47
N CYS A 475 -12.49 -14.64 10.36
CA CYS A 475 -12.41 -13.26 9.86
C CYS A 475 -11.52 -12.38 10.74
N LEU A 476 -11.66 -12.48 12.07
CA LEU A 476 -10.84 -11.73 13.03
C LEU A 476 -9.38 -12.16 12.98
N LEU A 477 -9.09 -13.46 12.88
CA LEU A 477 -7.74 -13.99 12.73
C LEU A 477 -7.11 -13.51 11.41
N ALA A 478 -7.83 -13.58 10.30
CA ALA A 478 -7.36 -13.07 9.01
C ALA A 478 -7.00 -11.57 9.10
N ARG A 479 -7.85 -10.75 9.73
CA ARG A 479 -7.60 -9.32 9.96
C ARG A 479 -6.47 -9.05 10.96
N PHE A 480 -6.25 -9.93 11.93
CA PHE A 480 -5.11 -9.83 12.83
C PHE A 480 -3.80 -10.16 12.09
N PHE A 481 -3.79 -11.21 11.27
CA PHE A 481 -2.64 -11.55 10.43
C PHE A 481 -2.35 -10.49 9.39
N THR A 482 -3.37 -9.88 8.76
CA THR A 482 -3.14 -8.76 7.84
C THR A 482 -2.42 -7.61 8.54
N TYR A 483 -2.89 -7.23 9.73
CA TYR A 483 -2.25 -6.19 10.54
C TYR A 483 -0.81 -6.55 10.90
N MET A 484 -0.55 -7.78 11.36
CA MET A 484 0.80 -8.24 11.74
C MET A 484 1.77 -8.29 10.55
N ILE A 485 1.33 -8.81 9.40
CA ILE A 485 2.18 -8.85 8.20
C ILE A 485 2.45 -7.43 7.69
N MET A 486 1.46 -6.55 7.75
CA MET A 486 1.63 -5.14 7.42
C MET A 486 2.69 -4.54 8.36
N LEU A 487 2.60 -4.75 9.68
CA LEU A 487 3.60 -4.29 10.62
C LEU A 487 5.00 -4.81 10.27
N MET A 488 5.15 -6.11 10.01
CA MET A 488 6.44 -6.72 9.69
C MET A 488 7.05 -6.18 8.40
N LYS A 489 6.25 -5.93 7.37
CA LYS A 489 6.74 -5.44 6.07
C LYS A 489 7.15 -3.97 6.09
N PHE A 490 6.45 -3.15 6.88
CA PHE A 490 6.69 -1.71 6.95
C PHE A 490 7.61 -1.32 8.10
N SER A 491 7.83 -2.20 9.09
CA SER A 491 8.96 -2.07 10.00
C SER A 491 10.23 -2.52 9.28
N ASP A 492 11.21 -1.63 9.14
CA ASP A 492 12.55 -1.98 8.66
C ASP A 492 13.27 -2.89 9.69
N PHE A 493 12.90 -4.18 9.72
CA PHE A 493 13.56 -5.20 10.53
C PHE A 493 15.04 -5.38 10.15
N ASN A 494 15.42 -5.01 8.91
CA ASN A 494 16.81 -5.05 8.45
C ASN A 494 17.71 -3.99 9.09
N SER A 495 17.16 -2.92 9.68
CA SER A 495 17.98 -1.92 10.41
C SER A 495 18.52 -2.45 11.74
N PHE A 496 17.90 -3.50 12.31
CA PHE A 496 18.35 -4.12 13.56
C PHE A 496 19.75 -4.75 13.43
N HIS A 497 20.12 -5.18 12.22
CA HIS A 497 21.45 -5.73 11.97
C HIS A 497 22.54 -4.65 11.95
N TYR A 498 22.19 -3.40 11.66
CA TYR A 498 23.10 -2.26 11.76
C TYR A 498 23.29 -1.77 13.20
N TRP A 499 22.28 -1.91 14.06
CA TRP A 499 22.36 -1.47 15.46
C TRP A 499 23.15 -2.44 16.37
N SER A 500 23.25 -3.73 16.01
CA SER A 500 24.15 -4.66 16.72
C SER A 500 25.64 -4.40 16.44
N LYS A 501 25.98 -3.62 15.39
CA LYS A 501 27.25 -2.87 15.34
C LYS A 501 27.16 -1.65 16.25
N LYS A 502 26.87 -1.89 17.51
CA LYS A 502 26.99 -0.93 18.58
C LYS A 502 28.46 -0.61 18.72
N PHE A 503 28.84 0.60 18.31
CA PHE A 503 29.97 1.35 18.87
C PHE A 503 31.18 0.50 19.25
N SER A 504 31.93 0.00 18.25
CA SER A 504 33.38 0.07 18.42
C SER A 504 33.69 1.56 18.57
N PRO A 505 34.54 1.98 19.53
CA PRO A 505 35.03 3.36 19.54
C PRO A 505 35.52 3.67 18.12
N PHE A 506 35.22 4.87 17.63
CA PHE A 506 35.74 5.43 16.39
C PHE A 506 37.28 5.45 16.44
N ASN A 507 37.92 4.28 16.32
CA ASN A 507 39.37 4.11 16.27
C ASN A 507 39.83 3.79 14.85
N ASP A 508 38.92 3.36 13.98
CA ASP A 508 39.22 3.15 12.57
C ASP A 508 38.57 4.27 11.73
N ILE A 509 39.02 5.50 11.98
CA ILE A 509 39.09 6.44 10.85
C ILE A 509 40.07 5.76 9.91
N ILE A 510 39.60 5.24 8.77
CA ILE A 510 40.48 4.88 7.68
C ILE A 510 41.22 6.18 7.35
N GLN A 511 42.45 6.32 7.83
CA GLN A 511 43.36 7.33 7.35
C GLN A 511 43.48 7.05 5.86
N LEU A 512 42.91 7.96 5.05
CA LEU A 512 43.26 8.05 3.65
C LEU A 512 44.75 8.45 3.63
N ASP A 513 45.60 7.43 3.61
CA ASP A 513 47.05 7.57 3.46
C ASP A 513 47.32 8.26 2.12
N TYR A 514 47.44 9.58 2.15
CA TYR A 514 48.11 10.34 1.11
C TYR A 514 49.60 10.43 1.45
N THR A 515 50.28 9.29 1.49
CA THR A 515 51.75 9.28 1.49
C THR A 515 52.24 8.91 0.09
N ASP A 516 52.66 9.94 -0.65
CA ASP A 516 53.59 9.72 -1.75
C ASP A 516 54.89 9.14 -1.15
N GLN A 517 55.25 7.92 -1.53
CA GLN A 517 56.65 7.56 -1.75
C GLN A 517 56.76 6.33 -2.66
N SER A 518 57.65 6.49 -3.62
CA SER A 518 58.04 5.58 -4.69
C SER A 518 58.58 4.23 -4.22
N LYS A 519 58.31 3.20 -5.04
CA LYS A 519 58.98 1.88 -5.18
C LYS A 519 58.81 0.86 -4.04
N SER A 520 58.05 -0.21 -4.33
CA SER A 520 58.64 -1.55 -4.61
C SER A 520 57.55 -2.59 -4.96
N MET A 521 57.74 -3.23 -6.12
CA MET A 521 57.45 -4.64 -6.44
C MET A 521 56.12 -5.31 -6.03
N ILE A 522 55.31 -5.58 -7.06
CA ILE A 522 54.87 -6.93 -7.51
C ILE A 522 54.68 -7.98 -6.39
N ILE A 523 53.44 -8.46 -6.23
CA ILE A 523 53.08 -9.88 -6.24
C ILE A 523 51.60 -10.02 -6.65
N GLU A 524 51.34 -11.12 -7.36
CA GLU A 524 50.28 -11.38 -8.32
C GLU A 524 48.86 -11.62 -7.78
N MET A 525 47.93 -11.25 -8.66
CA MET A 525 46.59 -11.78 -8.95
C MET A 525 46.12 -13.06 -8.25
N ILE A 526 44.84 -13.03 -7.83
CA ILE A 526 43.89 -14.11 -8.17
C ILE A 526 42.64 -13.52 -8.85
N LYS A 527 42.40 -14.07 -10.04
CA LYS A 527 41.29 -13.90 -11.00
C LYS A 527 39.89 -14.02 -10.38
N ILE A 528 38.97 -13.15 -10.80
CA ILE A 528 37.67 -13.59 -11.37
C ILE A 528 37.39 -12.77 -12.64
N ASN A 529 37.36 -13.47 -13.77
CA ASN A 529 36.94 -12.97 -15.08
C ASN A 529 35.45 -13.29 -15.28
N ARG A 530 34.64 -12.31 -15.68
CA ARG A 530 33.50 -12.51 -16.59
C ARG A 530 33.45 -11.35 -17.57
N SER A 531 34.26 -11.47 -18.61
CA SER A 531 34.12 -10.74 -19.86
C SER A 531 33.14 -11.51 -20.75
N ASN A 532 31.97 -10.92 -20.99
CA ASN A 532 31.22 -11.01 -22.23
C ASN A 532 30.20 -9.88 -22.20
N GLU A 533 30.59 -8.73 -22.76
CA GLU A 533 29.74 -7.75 -23.45
C GLU A 533 30.55 -6.47 -23.68
N LYS A 534 31.51 -6.59 -24.62
CA LYS A 534 32.01 -5.46 -25.37
C LYS A 534 31.73 -5.75 -26.83
N SER A 535 30.72 -5.10 -27.38
CA SER A 535 30.94 -4.22 -28.53
C SER A 535 29.60 -3.58 -28.90
N LEU A 536 29.32 -2.37 -28.41
CA LEU A 536 29.71 -1.10 -29.04
C LEU A 536 28.69 -0.73 -30.12
N THR A 537 27.82 0.21 -29.75
CA THR A 537 26.99 1.15 -30.55
C THR A 537 25.66 1.33 -29.80
N ASN A 538 25.14 2.51 -29.47
CA ASN A 538 25.54 3.88 -29.73
C ASN A 538 24.81 4.79 -28.73
N GLN A 539 25.56 5.74 -28.20
CA GLN A 539 25.17 7.14 -27.97
C GLN A 539 24.08 7.47 -26.93
N ASN A 540 24.52 8.31 -25.98
CA ASN A 540 23.75 9.20 -25.11
C ASN A 540 22.96 8.53 -23.98
N ASN A 541 23.55 8.52 -22.78
CA ASN A 541 23.04 9.20 -21.58
C ASN A 541 23.85 8.76 -20.33
N ASP A 542 23.76 9.56 -19.27
CA ASP A 542 24.20 9.30 -17.87
C ASP A 542 25.63 9.77 -17.53
N LYS A 543 25.88 11.04 -17.17
CA LYS A 543 25.46 11.83 -15.97
C LYS A 543 26.03 11.30 -14.63
N ILE A 544 26.47 12.26 -13.82
CA ILE A 544 27.50 12.14 -12.77
C ILE A 544 26.88 11.75 -11.43
N ILE A 545 27.59 10.90 -10.67
CA ILE A 545 27.14 10.28 -9.42
C ILE A 545 27.50 11.16 -8.22
N ILE A 546 26.47 11.56 -7.47
CA ILE A 546 26.48 11.76 -6.02
C ILE A 546 25.72 10.55 -5.46
N ALA A 547 26.27 9.82 -4.49
CA ALA A 547 25.65 8.58 -4.02
C ALA A 547 24.32 8.84 -3.28
N TRP A 548 23.20 8.57 -3.95
CA TRP A 548 21.98 8.02 -3.36
C TRP A 548 21.51 6.82 -4.19
N ARG A 549 20.92 5.84 -3.50
CA ARG A 549 20.36 4.63 -4.08
C ARG A 549 19.07 4.99 -4.81
N SER A 550 19.13 4.93 -6.14
CA SER A 550 18.05 4.60 -7.07
C SER A 550 16.72 4.26 -6.38
N MET A 551 15.82 5.23 -6.35
CA MET A 551 14.41 4.97 -6.57
C MET A 551 13.93 6.04 -7.53
N HIS A 552 13.72 5.64 -8.78
CA HIS A 552 12.87 6.38 -9.69
C HIS A 552 11.60 6.75 -8.94
N LEU A 553 11.37 8.04 -8.74
CA LEU A 553 10.05 8.53 -8.37
C LEU A 553 9.20 8.39 -9.63
N PHE A 554 8.67 7.19 -9.83
CA PHE A 554 7.62 6.97 -10.80
C PHE A 554 6.42 7.79 -10.35
N ARG A 555 5.96 8.66 -11.25
CA ARG A 555 4.55 9.02 -11.34
C ARG A 555 3.77 7.71 -11.48
N THR A 556 3.29 7.16 -10.38
CA THR A 556 2.24 6.14 -10.44
C THR A 556 0.93 6.89 -10.64
N ASN A 557 0.15 6.50 -11.65
CA ASN A 557 -1.20 7.03 -11.92
C ASN A 557 -2.21 6.72 -10.80
N SER A 558 -1.76 6.51 -9.57
CA SER A 558 -2.62 6.21 -8.44
C SER A 558 -3.22 7.51 -7.91
N ILE A 559 -4.53 7.63 -8.11
CA ILE A 559 -5.42 8.67 -7.55
C ILE A 559 -5.29 8.80 -6.02
N TYR A 560 -4.60 7.88 -5.36
CA TYR A 560 -4.50 7.78 -3.92
C TYR A 560 -3.38 8.61 -3.27
N GLU A 561 -2.47 9.24 -4.02
CA GLU A 561 -1.37 10.09 -3.48
C GLU A 561 -1.83 11.47 -2.98
N ILE A 562 -3.04 11.56 -2.41
CA ILE A 562 -3.69 12.82 -1.98
C ILE A 562 -3.39 13.17 -0.53
#